data_AF-A0AAD3HQK5-F1
#
_entry.id   AF-A0AAD3HQK5-F1
#
_cell.length_a   1.000
_cell.length_b   1.000
_cell.length_c   1.000
_cell.angle_alpha   90.00
_cell.angle_beta   90.00
_cell.angle_gamma   90.00
#
_symmetry.space_group_name_H-M   'P 1'
#
loop_
_entity.id
_entity.type
_entity.pdbx_description
1 polymer ?
#
loop_
_entity_poly.entity_id
_entity_poly.type
_entity_poly.pdbx_seq_one_letter_code
_entity_poly.pdbx_strand_id
1 'polypeptide(L)'
;MTNLIVSGFTSNAALRGARISSPFSLYTCSAQYINGISPTAGGMTLTVYPYIKVCGAFLTLDDAMLVQPWVSTVGVYGWRDYITGGGPGCNAELAGYTISSFVSGMYYDIIGPSSGSCMSGNVSQSCTLFDPPSPMAPSPSPMGQRSKPPPSPLPPALPPPSTPSAPPTPPGLVKTHNCVQSTSNVPYNISTLFTVNTRDQSNAAATAMCFVVGKQSCRASSYCCSMDFAKVEVPISESCKGDLRGITINSSPVSYSWGLYDSLNVTTIKFTKLTTYLPNPDQAVLCWLVRPGVCSTPEQFCHNGLCQVNVFSTDNKCCPATIAN
;
A
#
# COMPACT_ATOMS: atom_id res chain seq x y z
N MET A 1 2.10 11.95 -10.87
CA MET A 1 3.34 11.83 -10.07
C MET A 1 3.75 13.13 -9.38
N THR A 2 4.07 14.21 -10.08
CA THR A 2 4.46 15.50 -9.45
C THR A 2 3.49 15.95 -8.36
N ASN A 3 2.18 15.95 -8.66
CA ASN A 3 1.15 16.35 -7.70
C ASN A 3 1.12 15.45 -6.46
N LEU A 4 1.38 14.14 -6.59
CA LEU A 4 1.45 13.19 -5.47
C LEU A 4 2.65 13.49 -4.55
N ILE A 5 3.80 13.84 -5.13
CA ILE A 5 5.00 14.20 -4.35
C ILE A 5 4.73 15.53 -3.61
N VAL A 6 4.25 16.54 -4.33
CA VAL A 6 3.97 17.87 -3.78
C VAL A 6 2.89 17.84 -2.70
N SER A 7 1.76 17.16 -2.97
CA SER A 7 0.68 17.00 -1.99
C SER A 7 1.15 16.19 -0.79
N GLY A 8 1.93 15.14 -1.01
CA GLY A 8 2.54 14.33 0.04
C GLY A 8 3.34 15.18 1.02
N PHE A 9 4.29 15.99 0.54
CA PHE A 9 5.06 16.88 1.41
C PHE A 9 4.20 17.93 2.09
N THR A 10 3.29 18.59 1.35
CA THR A 10 2.45 19.67 1.88
C THR A 10 1.52 19.16 2.98
N SER A 11 0.82 18.05 2.73
CA SER A 11 -0.12 17.47 3.70
C SER A 11 0.61 16.89 4.91
N ASN A 12 1.75 16.22 4.72
CA ASN A 12 2.49 15.64 5.84
C ASN A 12 3.21 16.69 6.69
N ALA A 13 3.62 17.81 6.10
CA ALA A 13 4.11 18.97 6.83
C ALA A 13 3.00 19.59 7.68
N ALA A 14 1.84 19.87 7.08
CA ALA A 14 0.68 20.43 7.79
C ALA A 14 0.21 19.52 8.93
N LEU A 15 0.10 18.21 8.67
CA LEU A 15 -0.33 17.22 9.66
C LEU A 15 0.60 17.15 10.89
N ARG A 16 1.88 17.45 10.73
CA ARG A 16 2.90 17.35 11.79
C ARG A 16 3.34 18.70 12.34
N GLY A 17 2.71 19.79 11.90
CA GLY A 17 3.06 21.15 12.31
C GLY A 17 4.42 21.63 11.78
N ALA A 18 4.96 20.99 10.74
CA ALA A 18 6.20 21.41 10.11
C ALA A 18 5.94 22.60 9.17
N ARG A 19 6.85 23.57 9.17
CA ARG A 19 6.77 24.77 8.33
C ARG A 19 7.60 24.63 7.07
N ILE A 20 7.00 24.98 5.94
CA ILE A 20 7.63 25.02 4.61
C ILE A 20 8.05 26.46 4.32
N SER A 21 9.33 26.70 4.04
CA SER A 21 9.87 28.00 3.65
C SER A 21 9.83 28.23 2.14
N SER A 22 9.97 27.15 1.36
CA SER A 22 9.81 27.16 -0.09
C SER A 22 8.86 26.04 -0.50
N PRO A 23 7.69 26.36 -1.08
CA PRO A 23 6.73 25.36 -1.52
C PRO A 23 7.36 24.31 -2.43
N PHE A 24 7.06 23.04 -2.18
CA PHE A 24 7.49 21.97 -3.06
C PHE A 24 6.82 22.13 -4.43
N SER A 25 7.64 22.13 -5.48
CA SER A 25 7.17 22.29 -6.86
C SER A 25 8.06 21.51 -7.83
N LEU A 26 7.54 21.25 -9.03
CA LEU A 26 8.32 20.62 -10.08
C LEU A 26 9.55 21.48 -10.40
N TYR A 27 10.74 20.93 -10.21
CA TYR A 27 11.98 21.60 -10.56
C TYR A 27 12.41 21.23 -11.97
N THR A 28 12.52 19.94 -12.26
CA THR A 28 12.78 19.46 -13.63
C THR A 28 12.12 18.10 -13.86
N CYS A 29 11.84 17.81 -15.12
CA CYS A 29 11.35 16.53 -15.59
C CYS A 29 12.09 16.21 -16.89
N SER A 30 12.65 15.02 -17.00
CA SER A 30 13.25 14.52 -18.23
C SER A 30 12.65 13.18 -18.60
N ALA A 31 12.20 13.07 -19.85
CA ALA A 31 11.83 11.80 -20.45
C ALA A 31 13.01 11.15 -21.20
N GLN A 32 14.18 11.79 -21.22
CA GLN A 32 15.31 11.32 -22.01
C GLN A 32 15.97 10.12 -21.34
N TYR A 33 16.08 9.04 -22.12
CA TYR A 33 17.03 7.97 -21.86
C TYR A 33 18.23 8.17 -22.77
N ILE A 34 19.39 8.44 -22.18
CA ILE A 34 20.65 8.53 -22.92
C ILE A 34 21.52 7.39 -22.43
N ASN A 35 21.90 6.50 -23.34
CA ASN A 35 22.89 5.47 -23.07
C ASN A 35 24.01 5.61 -24.09
N GLY A 36 25.10 6.24 -23.68
CA GLY A 36 26.21 6.52 -24.58
C GLY A 36 27.42 7.08 -23.87
N ILE A 37 28.48 7.26 -24.65
CA ILE A 37 29.73 7.85 -24.19
C ILE A 37 29.56 9.37 -24.19
N SER A 38 29.69 10.02 -23.03
CA SER A 38 29.63 11.47 -22.94
C SER A 38 30.93 12.07 -23.50
N PRO A 39 30.88 12.91 -24.57
CA PRO A 39 32.07 13.54 -25.13
C PRO A 39 32.73 14.51 -24.15
N THR A 40 31.94 15.09 -23.23
CA THR A 40 32.39 16.07 -22.24
C THR A 40 32.88 15.45 -20.94
N ALA A 41 32.61 14.17 -20.68
CA ALA A 41 33.08 13.43 -19.51
C ALA A 41 34.27 12.51 -19.81
N GLY A 42 35.11 12.86 -20.80
CA GLY A 42 36.36 12.15 -21.09
C GLY A 42 36.17 10.71 -21.58
N GLY A 43 35.06 10.39 -22.25
CA GLY A 43 34.82 9.04 -22.74
C GLY A 43 34.09 8.12 -21.76
N MET A 44 33.57 8.65 -20.65
CA MET A 44 32.80 7.88 -19.68
C MET A 44 31.38 7.59 -20.20
N THR A 45 30.91 6.35 -20.03
CA THR A 45 29.51 5.97 -20.32
C THR A 45 28.59 6.69 -19.33
N LEU A 46 27.77 7.60 -19.85
CA LEU A 46 26.75 8.30 -19.09
C LEU A 46 25.41 7.66 -19.42
N THR A 47 24.80 7.04 -18.42
CA THR A 47 23.40 6.60 -18.51
C THR A 47 22.52 7.65 -17.82
N VAL A 48 21.78 8.43 -18.62
CA VAL A 48 20.74 9.33 -18.13
C VAL A 48 19.43 8.58 -18.18
N TYR A 49 18.75 8.47 -17.04
CA TYR A 49 17.43 7.85 -16.95
C TYR A 49 16.33 8.92 -16.96
N PRO A 50 15.12 8.59 -17.42
CA PRO A 50 13.95 9.43 -17.21
C PRO A 50 13.71 9.70 -15.72
N TYR A 51 13.41 10.94 -15.35
CA TYR A 51 13.22 11.32 -13.95
C TYR A 51 12.28 12.51 -13.79
N ILE A 52 11.69 12.61 -12.60
CA ILE A 52 10.95 13.77 -12.11
C ILE A 52 11.66 14.24 -10.85
N LYS A 53 12.06 15.51 -10.81
CA LYS A 53 12.69 16.16 -9.65
C LYS A 53 11.76 17.24 -9.13
N VAL A 54 11.32 17.08 -7.89
CA VAL A 54 10.54 18.07 -7.14
C VAL A 54 11.45 18.66 -6.08
N CYS A 55 11.49 19.99 -5.99
CA CYS A 55 12.31 20.71 -5.01
C CYS A 55 11.41 21.59 -4.14
N GLY A 56 11.79 21.73 -2.88
CA GLY A 56 11.16 22.60 -1.90
C GLY A 56 12.08 22.70 -0.68
N ALA A 57 11.67 23.48 0.31
CA ALA A 57 12.45 23.66 1.53
C ALA A 57 11.55 23.77 2.76
N PHE A 58 11.98 23.12 3.84
CA PHE A 58 11.44 23.35 5.17
C PHE A 58 12.09 24.60 5.78
N LEU A 59 11.40 25.25 6.71
CA LEU A 59 11.91 26.45 7.37
C LEU A 59 13.13 26.16 8.25
N THR A 60 13.14 25.00 8.91
CA THR A 60 14.24 24.56 9.77
C THR A 60 14.56 23.08 9.59
N LEU A 61 15.69 22.64 10.15
CA LEU A 61 16.03 21.21 10.26
C LEU A 61 14.98 20.45 11.08
N ASP A 62 14.51 21.03 12.18
CA ASP A 62 13.50 20.40 13.04
C ASP A 62 12.18 20.20 12.30
N ASP A 63 11.75 21.18 11.49
CA ASP A 63 10.56 21.07 10.64
C ASP A 63 10.70 19.89 9.64
N ALA A 64 11.88 19.70 9.07
CA ALA A 64 12.17 18.59 8.16
C ALA A 64 12.15 17.24 8.91
N MET A 65 12.75 17.18 10.10
CA MET A 65 12.80 15.97 10.94
C MET A 65 11.42 15.50 11.39
N LEU A 66 10.44 16.41 11.55
CA LEU A 66 9.06 16.02 11.80
C LEU A 66 8.48 15.18 10.66
N VAL A 67 8.86 15.45 9.41
CA VAL A 67 8.34 14.78 8.21
C VAL A 67 9.14 13.54 7.83
N GLN A 68 10.38 13.42 8.30
CA GLN A 68 11.30 12.31 8.01
C GLN A 68 10.68 10.90 8.20
N PRO A 69 9.94 10.58 9.28
CA PRO A 69 9.35 9.25 9.45
C PRO A 69 8.40 8.85 8.32
N TRP A 70 7.65 9.81 7.76
CA TRP A 70 6.79 9.56 6.60
C TRP A 70 7.61 9.36 5.33
N VAL A 71 8.65 10.18 5.10
CA VAL A 71 9.53 10.05 3.94
C VAL A 71 10.14 8.64 3.88
N SER A 72 10.63 8.12 5.01
CA SER A 72 11.31 6.82 5.08
C SER A 72 10.40 5.60 5.01
N THR A 73 9.08 5.76 5.17
CA THR A 73 8.14 4.63 5.22
C THR A 73 7.14 4.65 4.07
N VAL A 74 6.56 5.81 3.77
CA VAL A 74 5.37 5.90 2.92
C VAL A 74 5.57 6.88 1.77
N GLY A 75 6.35 7.94 1.97
CA GLY A 75 6.67 8.88 0.89
C GLY A 75 7.33 8.15 -0.27
N VAL A 76 8.58 7.69 -0.08
CA VAL A 76 9.34 7.07 -1.17
C VAL A 76 8.71 5.76 -1.69
N TYR A 77 8.12 4.96 -0.80
CA TYR A 77 7.44 3.70 -1.14
C TYR A 77 6.14 3.95 -1.91
N GLY A 78 5.26 4.82 -1.43
CA GLY A 78 4.00 5.14 -2.10
C GLY A 78 4.21 5.76 -3.49
N TRP A 79 5.27 6.54 -3.67
CA TRP A 79 5.67 7.06 -4.98
C TRP A 79 6.09 5.96 -5.95
N ARG A 80 6.91 5.02 -5.50
CA ARG A 80 7.28 3.83 -6.28
C ARG A 80 6.05 2.99 -6.59
N ASP A 81 5.20 2.74 -5.60
CA ASP A 81 4.02 1.88 -5.70
C ASP A 81 2.97 2.47 -6.63
N TYR A 82 2.86 3.79 -6.67
CA TYR A 82 2.01 4.48 -7.64
C TYR A 82 2.43 4.19 -9.09
N ILE A 83 3.74 4.04 -9.36
CA ILE A 83 4.26 3.74 -10.69
C ILE A 83 4.16 2.23 -10.97
N THR A 84 4.53 1.38 -10.01
CA THR A 84 4.63 -0.08 -10.20
C THR A 84 3.29 -0.80 -10.07
N GLY A 85 2.29 -0.17 -9.43
CA GLY A 85 1.00 -0.79 -9.10
C GLY A 85 0.95 -1.42 -7.70
N GLY A 86 1.98 -1.26 -6.87
CA GLY A 86 2.01 -1.66 -5.46
C GLY A 86 2.17 -3.16 -5.19
N GLY A 87 2.29 -3.99 -6.24
CA GLY A 87 2.59 -5.42 -6.12
C GLY A 87 4.09 -5.74 -6.17
N PRO A 88 4.48 -6.98 -5.80
CA PRO A 88 5.87 -7.46 -5.94
C PRO A 88 6.28 -7.57 -7.42
N GLY A 89 5.31 -7.72 -8.33
CA GLY A 89 5.50 -7.58 -9.77
C GLY A 89 5.01 -6.22 -10.25
N CYS A 90 5.81 -5.57 -11.09
CA CYS A 90 5.36 -4.38 -11.80
C CYS A 90 4.36 -4.74 -12.90
N ASN A 91 3.68 -3.74 -13.47
CA ASN A 91 2.91 -3.96 -14.69
C ASN A 91 3.82 -4.51 -15.82
N ALA A 92 3.22 -5.20 -16.79
CA ALA A 92 3.97 -5.79 -17.91
C ALA A 92 4.73 -4.76 -18.76
N GLU A 93 4.28 -3.50 -18.78
CA GLU A 93 4.92 -2.41 -19.52
C GLU A 93 6.24 -1.95 -18.88
N LEU A 94 6.39 -2.15 -17.57
CA LEU A 94 7.60 -1.84 -16.82
C LEU A 94 8.54 -3.03 -16.70
N ALA A 95 8.23 -4.16 -17.34
CA ALA A 95 9.08 -5.34 -17.31
C ALA A 95 10.50 -5.03 -17.86
N GLY A 96 11.53 -5.43 -17.11
CA GLY A 96 12.93 -5.11 -17.39
C GLY A 96 13.42 -3.75 -16.85
N TYR A 97 12.52 -2.90 -16.34
CA TYR A 97 12.91 -1.62 -15.72
C TYR A 97 13.16 -1.75 -14.22
N THR A 98 13.92 -0.80 -13.67
CA THR A 98 14.04 -0.60 -12.22
C THR A 98 13.52 0.78 -11.88
N ILE A 99 12.51 0.85 -11.01
CA ILE A 99 11.90 2.10 -10.56
C ILE A 99 12.52 2.46 -9.22
N SER A 100 13.13 3.65 -9.16
CA SER A 100 13.75 4.17 -7.94
C SER A 100 13.12 5.50 -7.54
N SER A 101 12.99 5.69 -6.24
CA SER A 101 12.42 6.88 -5.62
C SER A 101 13.34 7.29 -4.48
N PHE A 102 13.74 8.55 -4.43
CA PHE A 102 14.63 9.03 -3.38
C PHE A 102 14.31 10.48 -2.99
N VAL A 103 14.57 10.77 -1.72
CA VAL A 103 14.58 12.12 -1.14
C VAL A 103 15.99 12.37 -0.64
N SER A 104 16.55 13.50 -1.03
CA SER A 104 17.85 13.98 -0.55
C SER A 104 17.79 15.50 -0.41
N GLY A 105 18.58 16.03 0.52
CA GLY A 105 18.88 17.45 0.63
C GLY A 105 19.69 17.96 -0.55
N MET A 106 19.85 19.29 -0.60
CA MET A 106 20.38 20.08 -1.73
C MET A 106 21.81 19.76 -2.22
N TYR A 107 22.49 18.74 -1.70
CA TYR A 107 23.87 18.45 -2.07
C TYR A 107 24.07 16.98 -2.47
N TYR A 108 23.33 16.58 -3.51
CA TYR A 108 23.55 15.32 -4.24
C TYR A 108 23.54 15.61 -5.75
N ASP A 109 24.34 16.57 -6.19
CA ASP A 109 24.79 16.61 -7.57
C ASP A 109 26.29 16.24 -7.59
N ILE A 110 26.53 14.95 -7.85
CA ILE A 110 27.68 14.38 -8.60
C ILE A 110 28.96 14.00 -7.82
N ILE A 111 29.29 14.48 -6.61
CA ILE A 111 30.57 14.08 -5.95
C ILE A 111 30.45 13.88 -4.41
N GLY A 112 30.36 12.61 -3.99
CA GLY A 112 30.75 12.13 -2.64
C GLY A 112 29.82 12.44 -1.44
N PRO A 113 29.95 11.70 -0.32
CA PRO A 113 29.13 11.89 0.86
C PRO A 113 29.75 12.96 1.78
N SER A 114 29.13 14.12 1.87
CA SER A 114 29.44 15.09 2.93
C SER A 114 28.19 15.50 3.69
N SER A 115 28.30 15.39 5.02
CA SER A 115 27.44 15.88 6.09
C SER A 115 26.40 16.95 5.73
N GLY A 116 25.11 16.61 5.87
CA GLY A 116 24.08 17.65 6.09
C GLY A 116 22.71 17.46 5.44
N SER A 117 22.32 16.27 4.96
CA SER A 117 20.93 16.08 4.52
C SER A 117 20.00 16.00 5.74
N CYS A 118 19.08 16.96 5.88
CA CYS A 118 18.09 17.01 6.96
C CYS A 118 17.03 15.90 6.87
N MET A 119 16.86 15.33 5.67
CA MET A 119 15.99 14.20 5.41
C MET A 119 16.60 13.31 4.35
N SER A 120 16.31 12.03 4.42
CA SER A 120 16.72 11.06 3.41
C SER A 120 15.74 9.92 3.34
N GLY A 121 15.45 9.46 2.13
CA GLY A 121 14.72 8.22 1.93
C GLY A 121 15.08 7.67 0.57
N ASN A 122 15.17 6.36 0.44
CA ASN A 122 15.36 5.73 -0.85
C ASN A 122 14.63 4.39 -0.89
N VAL A 123 14.08 4.08 -2.05
CA VAL A 123 13.55 2.76 -2.36
C VAL A 123 13.74 2.47 -3.83
N SER A 124 13.97 1.21 -4.16
CA SER A 124 14.07 0.74 -5.54
C SER A 124 13.33 -0.59 -5.69
N GLN A 125 12.75 -0.81 -6.86
CA GLN A 125 12.12 -2.08 -7.23
C GLN A 125 12.44 -2.41 -8.68
N SER A 126 13.00 -3.59 -8.87
CA SER A 126 13.24 -4.17 -10.19
C SER A 126 11.99 -4.92 -10.66
N CYS A 127 11.56 -4.59 -11.86
CA CYS A 127 10.43 -5.21 -12.53
C CYS A 127 10.96 -6.38 -13.36
N THR A 128 10.83 -7.61 -12.86
CA THR A 128 11.31 -8.79 -13.60
C THR A 128 10.54 -8.96 -14.91
N LEU A 129 11.23 -9.36 -15.97
CA LEU A 129 10.56 -9.86 -17.18
C LEU A 129 9.70 -11.06 -16.77
N PHE A 130 8.44 -11.10 -17.22
CA PHE A 130 7.61 -12.29 -17.04
C PHE A 130 8.33 -13.46 -17.71
N ASP A 131 8.89 -14.38 -16.93
CA ASP A 131 9.29 -15.66 -17.47
C ASP A 131 8.00 -16.30 -18.03
N PRO A 132 7.98 -16.71 -19.31
CA PRO A 132 6.83 -17.41 -19.85
C PRO A 132 6.57 -18.63 -18.96
N PRO A 133 5.29 -18.93 -18.63
CA PRO A 133 4.97 -20.09 -17.81
C PRO A 133 5.63 -21.31 -18.44
N SER A 134 6.46 -22.00 -17.64
CA SER A 134 7.16 -23.20 -18.11
C SER A 134 6.16 -24.13 -18.78
N PRO A 135 6.45 -24.67 -19.97
CA PRO A 135 5.54 -25.56 -20.66
C PRO A 135 5.16 -26.69 -19.71
N MET A 136 3.84 -26.86 -19.50
CA MET A 136 3.31 -27.92 -18.65
C MET A 136 3.99 -29.24 -19.03
N ALA A 137 4.61 -29.89 -18.05
CA ALA A 137 5.21 -31.19 -18.25
C ALA A 137 4.14 -32.15 -18.82
N PRO A 138 4.47 -32.92 -19.89
CA PRO A 138 3.51 -33.81 -20.51
C PRO A 138 3.00 -34.85 -19.49
N SER A 139 1.69 -35.02 -19.47
CA SER A 139 0.99 -35.96 -18.60
C SER A 139 1.55 -37.39 -18.79
N PRO A 140 1.89 -38.13 -17.73
CA PRO A 140 2.41 -39.49 -17.87
C PRO A 140 1.34 -40.40 -18.49
N SER A 141 1.72 -41.10 -19.55
CA SER A 141 0.86 -42.10 -20.21
C SER A 141 0.49 -43.25 -19.26
N PRO A 142 -0.70 -43.85 -19.42
CA PRO A 142 -1.13 -44.98 -18.61
C PRO A 142 -0.37 -46.24 -19.04
N MET A 143 0.63 -46.64 -18.25
CA MET A 143 1.30 -47.92 -18.45
C MET A 143 0.42 -49.07 -17.93
N GLY A 144 0.39 -50.13 -18.74
CA GLY A 144 -0.54 -51.24 -18.67
C GLY A 144 -0.48 -52.10 -17.41
N GLN A 145 -1.60 -52.77 -17.19
CA GLN A 145 -1.80 -53.82 -16.22
C GLN A 145 -0.69 -54.89 -16.32
N ARG A 146 0.10 -55.03 -15.25
CA ARG A 146 0.82 -56.27 -14.94
C ARG A 146 0.19 -56.92 -13.73
N SER A 147 -0.17 -58.18 -13.91
CA SER A 147 -0.79 -59.08 -12.93
C SER A 147 0.05 -59.21 -11.67
N LYS A 148 -0.56 -58.99 -10.50
CA LYS A 148 0.05 -59.18 -9.18
C LYS A 148 0.20 -60.67 -8.84
N PRO A 149 1.30 -61.11 -8.21
CA PRO A 149 1.42 -62.42 -7.57
C PRO A 149 0.58 -62.51 -6.27
N PRO A 150 0.33 -63.72 -5.74
CA PRO A 150 -0.54 -63.95 -4.59
C PRO A 150 0.07 -63.41 -3.29
N PRO A 151 -0.77 -63.05 -2.29
CA PRO A 151 -0.31 -62.37 -1.09
C PRO A 151 0.25 -63.35 -0.05
N SER A 152 1.39 -63.00 0.54
CA SER A 152 1.84 -63.58 1.80
C SER A 152 0.99 -63.07 2.98
N PRO A 153 0.86 -63.83 4.08
CA PRO A 153 0.09 -63.40 5.25
C PRO A 153 0.70 -62.16 5.91
N LEU A 154 -0.15 -61.17 6.21
CA LEU A 154 0.24 -59.92 6.83
C LEU A 154 0.50 -60.09 8.34
N PRO A 155 1.56 -59.49 8.92
CA PRO A 155 1.72 -59.35 10.36
C PRO A 155 0.68 -58.40 10.98
N PRO A 156 0.51 -58.41 12.31
CA PRO A 156 -0.45 -57.54 13.01
C PRO A 156 -0.17 -56.06 12.74
N ALA A 157 -1.22 -55.31 12.41
CA ALA A 157 -1.13 -53.89 12.07
C ALA A 157 -0.66 -53.05 13.27
N LEU A 158 0.39 -52.26 13.07
CA LEU A 158 0.77 -51.17 13.97
C LEU A 158 -0.28 -50.05 13.89
N PRO A 159 -0.55 -49.33 15.01
CA PRO A 159 -1.42 -48.17 14.99
C PRO A 159 -0.89 -47.10 14.03
N PRO A 160 -1.77 -46.41 13.28
CA PRO A 160 -1.35 -45.44 12.28
C PRO A 160 -0.62 -44.27 12.94
N PRO A 161 0.46 -43.76 12.32
CA PRO A 161 1.08 -42.51 12.75
C PRO A 161 0.05 -41.39 12.67
N SER A 162 -0.07 -40.61 13.73
CA SER A 162 -0.83 -39.37 13.74
C SER A 162 -0.40 -38.49 12.56
N THR A 163 -1.33 -38.26 11.64
CA THR A 163 -1.14 -37.41 10.47
C THR A 163 -0.63 -36.03 10.90
N PRO A 164 0.46 -35.51 10.29
CA PRO A 164 0.87 -34.12 10.51
C PRO A 164 -0.30 -33.19 10.15
N SER A 165 -0.69 -32.32 11.09
CA SER A 165 -1.69 -31.29 10.84
C SER A 165 -1.32 -30.50 9.60
N ALA A 166 -2.27 -30.33 8.68
CA ALA A 166 -2.08 -29.54 7.48
C ALA A 166 -1.59 -28.11 7.86
N PRO A 167 -0.69 -27.50 7.07
CA PRO A 167 -0.29 -26.12 7.27
C PRO A 167 -1.52 -25.20 7.32
N PRO A 168 -1.57 -24.20 8.21
CA PRO A 168 -2.69 -23.25 8.26
C PRO A 168 -2.83 -22.54 6.91
N THR A 169 -4.02 -22.59 6.34
CA THR A 169 -4.40 -21.88 5.12
C THR A 169 -4.07 -20.39 5.28
N PRO A 170 -3.47 -19.72 4.27
CA PRO A 170 -3.23 -18.28 4.32
C PRO A 170 -4.53 -17.54 4.69
N PRO A 171 -4.49 -16.55 5.60
CA PRO A 171 -5.69 -15.83 6.00
C PRO A 171 -6.37 -15.22 4.76
N GLY A 172 -7.56 -15.70 4.42
CA GLY A 172 -8.36 -15.14 3.34
C GLY A 172 -8.84 -13.73 3.69
N LEU A 173 -9.11 -12.92 2.67
CA LEU A 173 -9.74 -11.62 2.85
C LEU A 173 -11.07 -11.77 3.61
N VAL A 174 -11.30 -10.89 4.59
CA VAL A 174 -12.55 -10.82 5.34
C VAL A 174 -13.65 -10.34 4.41
N LYS A 175 -14.67 -11.17 4.20
CA LYS A 175 -15.80 -10.86 3.31
C LYS A 175 -17.04 -10.49 4.11
N THR A 176 -17.23 -9.20 4.34
CA THR A 176 -18.39 -8.67 5.09
C THR A 176 -19.68 -8.60 4.27
N HIS A 177 -19.58 -8.61 2.93
CA HIS A 177 -20.73 -8.52 2.03
C HIS A 177 -20.55 -9.43 0.80
N ASN A 178 -21.67 -9.75 0.16
CA ASN A 178 -21.70 -10.49 -1.10
C ASN A 178 -21.49 -9.54 -2.30
N CYS A 179 -20.22 -9.31 -2.64
CA CYS A 179 -19.78 -8.35 -3.67
C CYS A 179 -18.44 -8.77 -4.29
N VAL A 180 -18.06 -8.11 -5.40
CA VAL A 180 -16.78 -8.36 -6.10
C VAL A 180 -15.63 -7.70 -5.34
N GLN A 181 -14.73 -8.50 -4.77
CA GLN A 181 -13.59 -8.02 -3.95
C GLN A 181 -12.29 -7.76 -4.72
N SER A 182 -12.30 -7.97 -6.04
CA SER A 182 -11.12 -7.76 -6.90
C SER A 182 -10.67 -6.30 -6.88
N THR A 183 -9.37 -6.08 -6.70
CA THR A 183 -8.69 -4.78 -6.88
C THR A 183 -8.26 -4.52 -8.32
N SER A 184 -8.45 -5.49 -9.22
CA SER A 184 -8.24 -5.35 -10.66
C SER A 184 -9.48 -4.80 -11.36
N ASN A 185 -9.27 -3.90 -12.34
CA ASN A 185 -10.33 -3.25 -13.13
C ASN A 185 -11.39 -2.49 -12.28
N VAL A 186 -10.93 -1.82 -11.23
CA VAL A 186 -11.72 -0.87 -10.43
C VAL A 186 -11.04 0.51 -10.50
N PRO A 187 -11.76 1.63 -10.28
CA PRO A 187 -11.21 2.97 -10.49
C PRO A 187 -10.32 3.48 -9.36
N TYR A 188 -10.28 2.78 -8.23
CA TYR A 188 -9.58 3.22 -7.01
C TYR A 188 -8.55 2.19 -6.56
N ASN A 189 -7.40 2.66 -6.07
CA ASN A 189 -6.44 1.88 -5.32
C ASN A 189 -6.21 2.49 -3.93
N ILE A 190 -5.69 1.69 -3.01
CA ILE A 190 -5.45 2.08 -1.62
C ILE A 190 -3.96 1.91 -1.35
N SER A 191 -3.32 2.93 -0.77
CA SER A 191 -1.92 2.86 -0.35
C SER A 191 -1.72 1.91 0.82
N THR A 192 -0.46 1.57 1.11
CA THR A 192 -0.09 1.05 2.43
C THR A 192 -0.48 2.03 3.53
N LEU A 193 -0.75 1.50 4.72
CA LEU A 193 -1.05 2.32 5.89
C LEU A 193 0.19 3.03 6.38
N PHE A 194 -0.05 4.18 6.99
CA PHE A 194 0.96 4.92 7.72
C PHE A 194 0.43 5.39 9.05
N THR A 195 1.31 5.44 10.04
CA THR A 195 0.98 5.93 11.37
C THR A 195 1.55 7.32 11.61
N VAL A 196 0.80 8.13 12.34
CA VAL A 196 1.21 9.49 12.70
C VAL A 196 0.80 9.77 14.13
N ASN A 197 1.75 10.27 14.94
CA ASN A 197 1.41 10.80 16.26
C ASN A 197 0.58 12.07 16.07
N THR A 198 -0.54 12.16 16.77
CA THR A 198 -1.51 13.25 16.63
C THR A 198 -2.23 13.51 17.96
N ARG A 199 -3.30 14.30 17.91
CA ARG A 199 -4.21 14.52 19.03
C ARG A 199 -5.65 14.24 18.62
N ASP A 200 -6.44 13.74 19.56
CA ASP A 200 -7.88 13.54 19.37
C ASP A 200 -8.67 14.85 19.53
N GLN A 201 -9.99 14.76 19.37
CA GLN A 201 -10.93 15.88 19.53
C GLN A 201 -10.93 16.52 20.92
N SER A 202 -10.41 15.83 21.94
CA SER A 202 -10.23 16.34 23.30
C SER A 202 -8.80 16.83 23.55
N ASN A 203 -8.01 16.99 22.49
CA ASN A 203 -6.60 17.38 22.51
C ASN A 203 -5.69 16.39 23.26
N ALA A 204 -6.17 15.17 23.53
CA ALA A 204 -5.38 14.11 24.15
C ALA A 204 -4.47 13.45 23.09
N ALA A 205 -3.33 12.92 23.52
CA ALA A 205 -2.41 12.23 22.61
C ALA A 205 -3.12 11.04 21.94
N ALA A 206 -2.89 10.86 20.64
CA ALA A 206 -3.46 9.80 19.83
C ALA A 206 -2.47 9.36 18.74
N THR A 207 -2.67 8.17 18.20
CA THR A 207 -2.01 7.70 16.98
C THR A 207 -3.05 7.63 15.88
N ALA A 208 -2.83 8.34 14.77
CA ALA A 208 -3.63 8.19 13.57
C ALA A 208 -3.04 7.07 12.71
N MET A 209 -3.87 6.17 12.24
CA MET A 209 -3.55 5.20 11.20
C MET A 209 -4.30 5.64 9.94
N CYS A 210 -3.57 5.84 8.86
CA CYS A 210 -4.07 6.52 7.68
C CYS A 210 -3.70 5.77 6.41
N PHE A 211 -4.55 5.85 5.39
CA PHE A 211 -4.22 5.47 4.02
C PHE A 211 -4.59 6.59 3.06
N VAL A 212 -3.98 6.55 1.87
CA VAL A 212 -4.28 7.43 0.76
C VAL A 212 -5.08 6.66 -0.28
N VAL A 213 -6.14 7.29 -0.78
CA VAL A 213 -6.90 6.79 -1.94
C VAL A 213 -6.23 7.31 -3.20
N GLY A 214 -5.89 6.43 -4.13
CA GLY A 214 -5.42 6.82 -5.45
C GLY A 214 -6.41 6.44 -6.53
N LYS A 215 -6.33 7.18 -7.65
CA LYS A 215 -7.04 6.84 -8.88
C LYS A 215 -6.20 5.93 -9.76
N GLN A 216 -6.83 4.91 -10.34
CA GLN A 216 -6.22 4.04 -11.34
C GLN A 216 -7.12 3.88 -12.57
N SER A 217 -6.51 3.54 -13.70
CA SER A 217 -7.24 3.23 -14.92
C SER A 217 -7.89 1.85 -14.82
N CYS A 218 -9.09 1.71 -15.35
CA CYS A 218 -9.78 0.43 -15.46
C CYS A 218 -10.43 0.30 -16.83
N ARG A 219 -10.68 -0.94 -17.28
CA ARG A 219 -11.40 -1.18 -18.53
C ARG A 219 -12.87 -0.78 -18.34
N ALA A 220 -13.34 0.17 -19.13
CA ALA A 220 -14.70 0.70 -19.03
C ALA A 220 -15.82 -0.37 -19.12
N SER A 221 -15.56 -1.49 -19.78
CA SER A 221 -16.49 -2.63 -19.87
C SER A 221 -16.51 -3.55 -18.64
N SER A 222 -15.60 -3.34 -17.68
CA SER A 222 -15.54 -4.17 -16.47
C SER A 222 -16.62 -3.76 -15.48
N TYR A 223 -17.24 -4.75 -14.85
CA TYR A 223 -18.40 -4.58 -13.95
C TYR A 223 -18.22 -3.51 -12.87
N CYS A 224 -17.03 -3.42 -12.27
CA CYS A 224 -16.74 -2.48 -11.18
C CYS A 224 -15.95 -1.24 -11.60
N CYS A 225 -15.73 -0.99 -12.90
CA CYS A 225 -14.93 0.16 -13.33
C CYS A 225 -15.67 1.50 -13.14
N SER A 226 -17.01 1.49 -13.20
CA SER A 226 -17.86 2.66 -12.98
C SER A 226 -18.37 2.80 -11.55
N MET A 227 -17.80 2.06 -10.59
CA MET A 227 -18.22 2.16 -9.20
C MET A 227 -17.91 3.55 -8.62
N ASP A 228 -18.74 4.01 -7.70
CA ASP A 228 -18.49 5.18 -6.88
C ASP A 228 -17.73 4.84 -5.59
N PHE A 229 -17.29 5.87 -4.86
CA PHE A 229 -16.55 5.73 -3.59
C PHE A 229 -17.48 6.03 -2.42
N ALA A 230 -18.43 5.14 -2.13
CA ALA A 230 -19.56 5.43 -1.23
C ALA A 230 -19.24 5.22 0.26
N LYS A 231 -18.46 4.19 0.57
CA LYS A 231 -18.14 3.79 1.94
C LYS A 231 -16.79 3.06 1.97
N VAL A 232 -16.08 3.19 3.08
CA VAL A 232 -14.94 2.32 3.41
C VAL A 232 -15.22 1.59 4.71
N GLU A 233 -14.88 0.29 4.75
CA GLU A 233 -14.89 -0.51 5.97
C GLU A 233 -13.52 -1.10 6.25
N VAL A 234 -13.04 -0.96 7.49
CA VAL A 234 -11.78 -1.54 7.97
C VAL A 234 -12.11 -2.53 9.09
N PRO A 235 -11.91 -3.85 8.89
CA PRO A 235 -12.03 -4.85 9.94
C PRO A 235 -10.98 -4.65 11.03
N ILE A 236 -11.42 -4.67 12.28
CA ILE A 236 -10.57 -4.45 13.45
C ILE A 236 -10.58 -5.63 14.40
N SER A 237 -9.61 -5.66 15.30
CA SER A 237 -9.66 -6.49 16.49
C SER A 237 -10.74 -5.95 17.45
N GLU A 238 -11.65 -6.79 17.91
CA GLU A 238 -12.74 -6.37 18.81
C GLU A 238 -12.20 -5.79 20.12
N SER A 239 -11.04 -6.27 20.60
CA SER A 239 -10.39 -5.74 21.80
C SER A 239 -9.98 -4.27 21.67
N CYS A 240 -9.76 -3.78 20.44
CA CYS A 240 -9.33 -2.42 20.16
C CYS A 240 -10.49 -1.44 19.89
N LYS A 241 -11.73 -1.92 19.86
CA LYS A 241 -12.93 -1.10 19.62
C LYS A 241 -13.07 0.07 20.62
N GLY A 242 -12.75 -0.17 21.89
CA GLY A 242 -12.80 0.85 22.95
C GLY A 242 -11.68 1.90 22.90
N ASP A 243 -10.65 1.65 22.09
CA ASP A 243 -9.51 2.56 21.93
C ASP A 243 -9.65 3.53 20.76
N LEU A 244 -10.62 3.31 19.87
CA LEU A 244 -10.96 4.25 18.80
C LEU A 244 -11.47 5.58 19.38
N ARG A 245 -10.84 6.69 19.00
CA ARG A 245 -11.18 8.05 19.42
C ARG A 245 -12.00 8.79 18.37
N GLY A 246 -11.82 8.45 17.09
CA GLY A 246 -12.54 9.09 15.99
C GLY A 246 -11.96 8.71 14.64
N ILE A 247 -12.50 9.31 13.58
CA ILE A 247 -11.98 9.20 12.22
C ILE A 247 -11.89 10.59 11.59
N THR A 248 -11.01 10.73 10.60
CA THR A 248 -10.87 11.96 9.83
C THR A 248 -10.83 11.66 8.34
N ILE A 249 -11.31 12.63 7.55
CA ILE A 249 -11.16 12.68 6.10
C ILE A 249 -10.45 13.98 5.78
N ASN A 250 -9.28 13.91 5.14
CA ASN A 250 -8.42 15.08 4.87
C ASN A 250 -8.19 15.93 6.12
N SER A 251 -7.87 15.28 7.24
CA SER A 251 -7.69 15.88 8.58
C SER A 251 -8.95 16.48 9.22
N SER A 252 -10.10 16.48 8.53
CA SER A 252 -11.36 16.97 9.08
C SER A 252 -12.08 15.83 9.84
N PRO A 253 -12.46 16.02 11.11
CA PRO A 253 -13.18 15.01 11.88
C PRO A 253 -14.55 14.71 11.27
N VAL A 254 -14.91 13.44 11.19
CA VAL A 254 -16.25 13.00 10.77
C VAL A 254 -16.77 11.90 11.68
N SER A 255 -18.09 11.71 11.70
CA SER A 255 -18.71 10.63 12.45
C SER A 255 -18.39 9.27 11.81
N TYR A 256 -17.91 8.33 12.63
CA TYR A 256 -17.82 6.93 12.24
C TYR A 256 -19.08 6.17 12.66
N SER A 257 -19.26 4.99 12.07
CA SER A 257 -20.23 4.01 12.55
C SER A 257 -19.59 2.63 12.57
N TRP A 258 -20.24 1.67 13.24
CA TRP A 258 -19.77 0.30 13.35
C TRP A 258 -20.49 -0.62 12.37
N GLY A 259 -19.76 -1.59 11.83
CA GLY A 259 -20.33 -2.81 11.25
C GLY A 259 -20.09 -3.96 12.19
N LEU A 260 -21.16 -4.67 12.52
CA LEU A 260 -21.12 -5.86 13.36
C LEU A 260 -21.56 -7.03 12.49
N TYR A 261 -20.68 -8.01 12.32
CA TYR A 261 -20.91 -9.19 11.51
C TYR A 261 -20.78 -10.42 12.42
N ASP A 262 -21.81 -10.65 13.25
CA ASP A 262 -21.78 -11.66 14.32
C ASP A 262 -21.48 -13.06 13.80
N SER A 263 -22.02 -13.42 12.63
CA SER A 263 -21.75 -14.72 11.99
C SER A 263 -20.29 -14.91 11.56
N LEU A 264 -19.53 -13.82 11.43
CA LEU A 264 -18.12 -13.83 11.07
C LEU A 264 -17.21 -13.49 12.27
N ASN A 265 -17.80 -13.11 13.41
CA ASN A 265 -17.10 -12.54 14.56
C ASN A 265 -16.16 -11.38 14.16
N VAL A 266 -16.66 -10.49 13.30
CA VAL A 266 -15.91 -9.36 12.75
C VAL A 266 -16.62 -8.05 13.09
N THR A 267 -15.85 -7.10 13.62
CA THR A 267 -16.24 -5.71 13.74
C THR A 267 -15.46 -4.85 12.75
N THR A 268 -16.13 -3.90 12.12
CA THR A 268 -15.51 -2.96 11.18
C THR A 268 -15.78 -1.52 11.57
N ILE A 269 -14.79 -0.65 11.40
CA ILE A 269 -15.01 0.80 11.39
C ILE A 269 -15.52 1.20 10.02
N LYS A 270 -16.56 2.05 9.97
CA LYS A 270 -17.14 2.54 8.72
C LYS A 270 -16.91 4.03 8.53
N PHE A 271 -16.27 4.37 7.42
CA PHE A 271 -16.30 5.70 6.82
C PHE A 271 -17.52 5.74 5.89
N THR A 272 -18.51 6.55 6.23
CA THR A 272 -19.78 6.60 5.47
C THR A 272 -19.96 7.95 4.78
N LYS A 273 -20.92 8.03 3.86
CA LYS A 273 -21.24 9.26 3.10
C LYS A 273 -20.03 9.80 2.33
N LEU A 274 -19.17 8.92 1.83
CA LEU A 274 -17.93 9.32 1.17
C LEU A 274 -18.18 9.98 -0.18
N THR A 275 -19.29 9.69 -0.86
CA THR A 275 -19.73 10.45 -2.05
C THR A 275 -20.04 11.91 -1.75
N THR A 276 -20.38 12.26 -0.50
CA THR A 276 -20.59 13.64 -0.05
C THR A 276 -19.27 14.30 0.36
N TYR A 277 -18.46 13.61 1.16
CA TYR A 277 -17.20 14.17 1.66
C TYR A 277 -16.08 14.22 0.61
N LEU A 278 -16.10 13.28 -0.35
CA LEU A 278 -15.06 13.05 -1.35
C LEU A 278 -15.68 12.86 -2.75
N PRO A 279 -16.25 13.91 -3.36
CA PRO A 279 -16.74 13.82 -4.74
C PRO A 279 -15.61 13.47 -5.73
N ASN A 280 -14.36 13.83 -5.37
CA ASN A 280 -13.14 13.40 -6.04
C ASN A 280 -12.23 12.71 -5.01
N PRO A 281 -12.27 11.36 -4.91
CA PRO A 281 -11.56 10.66 -3.86
C PRO A 281 -10.05 10.50 -4.13
N ASP A 282 -9.56 10.82 -5.34
CA ASP A 282 -8.13 10.77 -5.64
C ASP A 282 -7.33 11.68 -4.71
N GLN A 283 -6.26 11.15 -4.11
CA GLN A 283 -5.41 11.79 -3.11
C GLN A 283 -6.07 12.05 -1.75
N ALA A 284 -7.29 11.55 -1.52
CA ALA A 284 -7.93 11.68 -0.22
C ALA A 284 -7.18 10.87 0.84
N VAL A 285 -7.02 11.46 2.04
CA VAL A 285 -6.41 10.81 3.20
C VAL A 285 -7.50 10.47 4.20
N LEU A 286 -7.67 9.18 4.48
CA LEU A 286 -8.62 8.69 5.47
C LEU A 286 -7.84 8.14 6.65
N CYS A 287 -8.17 8.59 7.86
CA CYS A 287 -7.51 8.14 9.07
C CYS A 287 -8.51 7.72 10.14
N TRP A 288 -8.09 6.79 11.00
CA TRP A 288 -8.72 6.55 12.29
C TRP A 288 -7.73 6.83 13.41
N LEU A 289 -8.22 7.43 14.49
CA LEU A 289 -7.42 7.87 15.62
C LEU A 289 -7.63 6.90 16.78
N VAL A 290 -6.54 6.41 17.36
CA VAL A 290 -6.57 5.47 18.48
C VAL A 290 -5.80 6.02 19.66
N ARG A 291 -6.21 5.61 20.86
CA ARG A 291 -5.45 5.90 22.08
C ARG A 291 -4.03 5.30 21.95
N PRO A 292 -2.98 5.99 22.43
CA PRO A 292 -1.67 5.39 22.57
C PRO A 292 -1.74 4.15 23.47
N GLY A 293 -1.13 3.04 23.07
CA GLY A 293 -1.22 1.78 23.82
C GLY A 293 -1.05 0.56 22.92
N VAL A 294 -1.56 -0.59 23.36
CA VAL A 294 -1.43 -1.86 22.61
C VAL A 294 -2.06 -1.73 21.22
N CYS A 295 -3.20 -1.06 21.11
CA CYS A 295 -3.95 -0.86 19.87
C CYS A 295 -3.41 0.28 18.98
N SER A 296 -2.27 0.90 19.30
CA SER A 296 -1.71 2.02 18.53
C SER A 296 -0.83 1.59 17.36
N THR A 297 -0.83 0.31 16.99
CA THR A 297 -0.11 -0.23 15.83
C THR A 297 -1.07 -0.96 14.89
N PRO A 298 -0.87 -0.90 13.56
CA PRO A 298 -1.72 -1.59 12.58
C PRO A 298 -1.88 -3.09 12.90
N GLU A 299 -0.80 -3.74 13.32
CA GLU A 299 -0.75 -5.19 13.61
C GLU A 299 -1.59 -5.60 14.82
N GLN A 300 -1.80 -4.68 15.77
CA GLN A 300 -2.63 -4.94 16.95
C GLN A 300 -4.07 -4.47 16.74
N PHE A 301 -4.24 -3.37 16.01
CA PHE A 301 -5.54 -2.77 15.81
C PHE A 301 -6.40 -3.54 14.81
N CYS A 302 -5.81 -3.98 13.71
CA CYS A 302 -6.53 -4.59 12.61
C CYS A 302 -6.86 -6.06 12.90
N HIS A 303 -7.92 -6.55 12.25
CA HIS A 303 -8.39 -7.92 12.44
C HIS A 303 -7.29 -8.93 12.10
N ASN A 304 -6.92 -9.78 13.06
CA ASN A 304 -5.83 -10.77 12.95
C ASN A 304 -4.49 -10.16 12.49
N GLY A 305 -4.24 -8.89 12.80
CA GLY A 305 -3.03 -8.16 12.41
C GLY A 305 -2.91 -7.87 10.91
N LEU A 306 -4.01 -7.98 10.16
CA LEU A 306 -4.07 -7.64 8.75
C LEU A 306 -5.02 -6.47 8.54
N CYS A 307 -4.47 -5.33 8.14
CA CYS A 307 -5.28 -4.15 7.86
C CYS A 307 -5.89 -4.22 6.47
N GLN A 308 -7.05 -4.85 6.40
CA GLN A 308 -7.84 -4.87 5.19
C GLN A 308 -8.67 -3.58 5.07
N VAL A 309 -8.58 -2.91 3.93
CA VAL A 309 -9.43 -1.77 3.57
C VAL A 309 -10.39 -2.20 2.47
N ASN A 310 -11.68 -2.14 2.75
CA ASN A 310 -12.74 -2.47 1.80
C ASN A 310 -13.43 -1.21 1.32
N VAL A 311 -13.37 -0.93 0.02
CA VAL A 311 -14.06 0.22 -0.60
C VAL A 311 -15.36 -0.25 -1.23
N PHE A 312 -16.49 0.35 -0.90
CA PHE A 312 -17.81 -0.07 -1.38
C PHE A 312 -18.43 0.95 -2.33
N SER A 313 -19.09 0.42 -3.36
CA SER A 313 -20.08 1.15 -4.16
C SER A 313 -21.37 1.38 -3.39
N THR A 314 -22.18 2.37 -3.82
CA THR A 314 -23.48 2.68 -3.21
C THR A 314 -24.43 1.48 -3.21
N ASP A 315 -24.41 0.67 -4.27
CA ASP A 315 -25.23 -0.55 -4.38
C ASP A 315 -24.66 -1.78 -3.66
N ASN A 316 -23.48 -1.64 -3.04
CA ASN A 316 -22.70 -2.69 -2.39
C ASN A 316 -22.43 -3.92 -3.29
N LYS A 317 -22.34 -3.76 -4.61
CA LYS A 317 -22.00 -4.86 -5.54
C LYS A 317 -20.51 -4.94 -5.85
N CYS A 318 -19.80 -3.82 -5.73
CA CYS A 318 -18.35 -3.73 -5.88
C CYS A 318 -17.74 -3.39 -4.52
N CYS A 319 -16.78 -4.21 -4.08
CA CYS A 319 -16.13 -4.05 -2.79
C CYS A 319 -14.64 -4.42 -2.80
N PRO A 320 -13.81 -3.82 -3.69
CA PRO A 320 -12.39 -4.09 -3.74
C PRO A 320 -11.76 -4.04 -2.34
N ALA A 321 -11.02 -5.11 -2.02
CA ALA A 321 -10.44 -5.36 -0.72
C ALA A 321 -8.91 -5.40 -0.84
N THR A 322 -8.25 -4.47 -0.16
CA THR A 322 -6.78 -4.33 -0.18
C THR A 322 -6.22 -4.61 1.21
N ILE A 323 -5.18 -5.43 1.33
CA ILE A 323 -4.36 -5.49 2.55
C ILE A 323 -3.36 -4.33 2.48
N ALA A 324 -3.50 -3.39 3.40
CA ALA A 324 -2.76 -2.12 3.45
C ALA A 324 -1.75 -2.11 4.59
N ASN A 325 -1.06 -3.22 4.87
CA ASN A 325 -0.01 -3.26 5.88
C ASN A 325 1.19 -2.40 5.49
#